data_AF-A0A2V5Z8S0-F1
#
_entry.id   AF-A0A2V5Z8S0-F1
#
_cell.length_a   1.000
_cell.length_b   1.000
_cell.length_c   1.000
_cell.angle_alpha   90.00
_cell.angle_beta   90.00
_cell.angle_gamma   90.00
#
_symmetry.space_group_name_H-M   'P 1'
#
loop_
_entity.id
_entity.type
_entity.pdbx_description
1 polymer ?
#
loop_
_entity_poly.entity_id
_entity_poly.type
_entity_poly.pdbx_seq_one_letter_code
_entity_poly.pdbx_strand_id
1 'polypeptide(L)'
;MWALGGSKVSGASRVWTGTLNTDFEFAANWNLVLPPSAPVNDTTTDIGVFSGAVPANQPTLTISRSINGLQFTTATRGWTLGGAFTLSLGDGGISTNGQTSGTNTISANVQLAAASTWLVGTGDTLLMTGQVSSTGAFGLTFNNGSNAGTLKLNGANTYTGGTTVSAGTLLVNNTSGSGTGTGSVTVNNAGTVLGGSGIINAGANNVALNSGATIAPGAAPNTVGALTMTAANVIFTGTSGNLATLAIDITGATADRLAITGNLNLSTLFDRLVVTELATATLPRYQIVTYTGSLTGIFDTLTLPSGYSIDYSIPNEIDLVGSVPEPATWFTAVLVTGAVAWSQRRRFARSLSPF
;
A
#
# COMPACT_ATOMS: atom_id res chain seq x y z
N MET A 1 -30.49 5.48 1.08
CA MET A 1 -30.06 6.84 0.66
C MET A 1 -28.55 6.89 0.74
N TRP A 2 -27.86 6.92 -0.41
CA TRP A 2 -26.41 7.06 -0.49
C TRP A 2 -26.11 8.53 -0.77
N ALA A 3 -25.41 9.21 0.14
CA ALA A 3 -24.96 10.57 -0.10
C ALA A 3 -23.71 10.55 -0.98
N LEU A 4 -23.91 10.65 -2.29
CA LEU A 4 -22.88 11.07 -3.25
C LEU A 4 -22.76 12.61 -3.14
N GLY A 5 -21.84 13.07 -2.31
CA GLY A 5 -21.59 14.49 -2.08
C GLY A 5 -20.43 14.66 -1.11
N GLY A 6 -19.22 14.66 -1.64
CA GLY A 6 -17.95 14.61 -0.93
C GLY A 6 -17.57 15.85 -0.10
N SER A 7 -18.54 16.54 0.50
CA SER A 7 -18.28 17.60 1.47
C SER A 7 -18.91 17.18 2.81
N LYS A 8 -18.08 16.82 3.79
CA LYS A 8 -18.50 16.50 5.15
C LYS A 8 -18.85 17.80 5.89
N VAL A 9 -19.85 18.52 5.39
CA VAL A 9 -20.28 19.83 5.91
C VAL A 9 -21.12 19.63 7.15
N SER A 10 -20.49 19.27 8.27
CA SER A 10 -21.07 19.54 9.58
C SER A 10 -20.54 20.85 10.17
N GLY A 11 -19.46 21.41 9.61
CA GLY A 11 -18.72 22.51 10.21
C GLY A 11 -18.42 23.72 9.33
N ALA A 12 -18.13 24.86 9.94
CA ALA A 12 -17.73 26.07 9.23
C ALA A 12 -16.37 25.86 8.53
N SER A 13 -16.30 26.24 7.26
CA SER A 13 -15.08 26.11 6.46
C SER A 13 -14.13 27.29 6.70
N ARG A 14 -12.93 27.01 7.21
CA ARG A 14 -11.86 28.00 7.38
C ARG A 14 -10.81 27.78 6.29
N VAL A 15 -10.69 28.73 5.37
CA VAL A 15 -9.77 28.60 4.22
C VAL A 15 -8.39 29.13 4.60
N TRP A 16 -7.33 28.34 4.43
CA TRP A 16 -5.96 28.81 4.61
C TRP A 16 -5.54 29.73 3.45
N THR A 17 -5.08 30.93 3.77
CA THR A 17 -4.54 31.92 2.83
C THR A 17 -3.00 31.94 2.84
N GLY A 18 -2.37 31.63 3.97
CA GLY A 18 -0.91 31.67 4.14
C GLY A 18 -0.29 33.04 3.80
N THR A 19 -1.05 34.13 3.98
CA THR A 19 -0.62 35.45 3.48
C THR A 19 0.56 36.03 4.26
N LEU A 20 0.68 35.71 5.56
CA LEU A 20 1.63 36.39 6.44
C LEU A 20 2.77 35.48 6.89
N ASN A 21 2.47 34.29 7.40
CA ASN A 21 3.47 33.33 7.84
C ASN A 21 2.93 31.89 7.80
N THR A 22 3.70 30.93 8.31
CA THR A 22 3.34 29.51 8.32
C THR A 22 2.54 29.07 9.55
N ASP A 23 2.34 29.93 10.55
CA ASP A 23 1.75 29.56 11.84
C ASP A 23 0.25 29.25 11.71
N PHE A 24 -0.12 27.99 11.97
CA PHE A 24 -1.50 27.51 11.92
C PHE A 24 -2.42 28.27 12.90
N GLU A 25 -1.88 28.76 14.00
CA GLU A 25 -2.66 29.48 15.03
C GLU A 25 -2.96 30.92 14.63
N PHE A 26 -2.20 31.47 13.69
CA PHE A 26 -2.29 32.87 13.35
C PHE A 26 -3.53 33.14 12.51
N ALA A 27 -4.55 33.73 13.15
CA ALA A 27 -5.87 33.94 12.57
C ALA A 27 -5.87 34.63 11.20
N ALA A 28 -4.92 35.53 10.94
CA ALA A 28 -4.81 36.23 9.66
C ALA A 28 -4.29 35.37 8.49
N ASN A 29 -3.83 34.14 8.76
CA ASN A 29 -3.57 33.12 7.73
C ASN A 29 -4.82 32.31 7.36
N TRP A 30 -5.96 32.53 8.03
CA TRP A 30 -7.24 31.91 7.72
C TRP A 30 -8.23 32.94 7.19
N ASN A 31 -9.20 32.49 6.37
CA ASN A 31 -10.25 33.22 5.64
C ASN A 31 -10.31 34.76 5.78
N LEU A 32 -10.46 35.43 4.64
CA LEU A 32 -10.64 36.88 4.46
C LEU A 32 -11.91 37.50 5.10
N VAL A 33 -12.84 36.70 5.65
CA VAL A 33 -14.05 37.23 6.31
C VAL A 33 -13.64 37.97 7.58
N LEU A 34 -14.00 39.24 7.68
CA LEU A 34 -13.63 40.11 8.80
C LEU A 34 -14.53 39.84 10.03
N PRO A 35 -13.96 39.56 11.22
CA PRO A 35 -12.54 39.41 11.50
C PRO A 35 -12.01 38.00 11.15
N PRO A 36 -10.77 37.89 10.61
CA PRO A 36 -10.14 36.60 10.35
C PRO A 36 -10.05 35.78 11.64
N SER A 37 -10.30 34.48 11.53
CA SER A 37 -10.26 33.55 12.66
C SER A 37 -9.73 32.19 12.21
N ALA A 38 -8.79 31.66 12.99
CA ALA A 38 -8.39 30.27 12.89
C ALA A 38 -9.57 29.35 13.25
N PRO A 39 -9.56 28.07 12.82
CA PRO A 39 -10.54 27.08 13.24
C PRO A 39 -10.74 27.07 14.76
N VAL A 40 -12.00 27.01 15.20
CA VAL A 40 -12.30 26.79 16.62
C VAL A 40 -11.61 25.50 17.08
N ASN A 41 -11.03 25.54 18.30
CA ASN A 41 -10.25 24.43 18.84
C ASN A 41 -11.15 23.35 19.46
N ASP A 42 -11.92 22.66 18.61
CA ASP A 42 -12.75 21.51 18.98
C ASP A 42 -12.91 20.55 17.79
N THR A 43 -13.37 19.33 18.06
CA THR A 43 -13.43 18.25 17.05
C THR A 43 -14.76 18.20 16.29
N THR A 44 -15.59 19.24 16.34
CA THR A 44 -16.99 19.18 15.87
C THR A 44 -17.38 20.33 14.95
N THR A 45 -16.91 21.55 15.20
CA THR A 45 -17.51 22.74 14.57
C THR A 45 -16.83 23.19 13.28
N ASP A 46 -15.51 23.09 13.15
CA ASP A 46 -14.79 23.75 12.06
C ASP A 46 -13.93 22.77 11.27
N ILE A 47 -13.82 22.99 9.95
CA ILE A 47 -12.88 22.28 9.09
C ILE A 47 -11.84 23.25 8.50
N GLY A 48 -10.60 22.78 8.38
CA GLY A 48 -9.55 23.49 7.67
C GLY A 48 -9.61 23.19 6.18
N VAL A 49 -9.68 24.22 5.34
CA VAL A 49 -9.79 24.10 3.87
C VAL A 49 -8.55 24.67 3.20
N PHE A 50 -7.92 23.86 2.37
CA PHE A 50 -6.72 24.18 1.60
C PHE A 50 -7.08 24.17 0.11
N SER A 51 -7.24 25.35 -0.47
CA SER A 51 -7.81 25.53 -1.80
C SER A 51 -7.08 26.61 -2.59
N GLY A 52 -7.32 26.67 -3.90
CA GLY A 52 -6.70 27.66 -4.77
C GLY A 52 -5.20 27.42 -4.99
N ALA A 53 -4.46 28.50 -5.24
CA ALA A 53 -3.03 28.42 -5.45
C ALA A 53 -2.30 28.14 -4.13
N VAL A 54 -1.44 27.13 -4.12
CA VAL A 54 -0.62 26.79 -2.94
C VAL A 54 0.37 27.93 -2.67
N PRO A 55 0.29 28.62 -1.51
CA PRO A 55 1.14 29.75 -1.15
C PRO A 55 2.54 29.27 -0.73
N ALA A 56 3.49 30.21 -0.61
CA ALA A 56 4.81 29.92 -0.08
C ALA A 56 4.76 29.54 1.41
N ASN A 57 3.89 30.19 2.19
CA ASN A 57 3.71 29.90 3.60
C ASN A 57 2.72 28.75 3.80
N GLN A 58 3.25 27.54 3.77
CA GLN A 58 2.49 26.33 4.05
C GLN A 58 2.22 26.19 5.56
N PRO A 59 1.06 25.65 5.96
CA PRO A 59 0.63 25.59 7.36
C PRO A 59 1.55 24.72 8.22
N THR A 60 1.87 25.20 9.42
CA THR A 60 2.70 24.53 10.42
C THR A 60 2.05 24.67 11.78
N LEU A 61 1.77 23.55 12.46
CA LEU A 61 1.30 23.55 13.83
C LEU A 61 2.43 23.94 14.78
N THR A 62 2.21 25.01 15.53
CA THR A 62 3.10 25.56 16.58
C THR A 62 2.61 25.21 17.98
N ILE A 63 1.40 24.65 18.08
CA ILE A 63 0.75 24.10 19.27
C ILE A 63 -0.20 22.98 18.82
N SER A 64 -0.54 22.06 19.74
CA SER A 64 -1.55 21.04 19.46
C SER A 64 -2.93 21.66 19.29
N ARG A 65 -3.71 21.13 18.34
CA ARG A 65 -5.02 21.67 17.98
C ARG A 65 -6.03 20.57 17.68
N SER A 66 -7.30 20.86 17.95
CA SER A 66 -8.45 20.05 17.59
C SER A 66 -9.27 20.77 16.53
N ILE A 67 -9.64 20.06 15.46
CA ILE A 67 -10.58 20.51 14.43
C ILE A 67 -11.46 19.33 14.01
N ASN A 68 -12.61 19.58 13.39
CA ASN A 68 -13.47 18.49 12.91
C ASN A 68 -12.80 17.72 11.75
N GLY A 69 -12.19 18.43 10.81
CA GLY A 69 -11.56 17.79 9.65
C GLY A 69 -10.76 18.72 8.75
N LEU A 70 -10.18 18.13 7.72
CA LEU A 70 -9.38 18.80 6.70
C LEU A 70 -9.94 18.52 5.31
N GLN A 71 -9.89 19.55 4.46
CA GLN A 71 -10.24 19.44 3.05
C GLN A 71 -9.16 20.07 2.19
N PHE A 72 -8.67 19.34 1.20
CA PHE A 72 -7.72 19.82 0.21
C PHE A 72 -8.36 19.77 -1.18
N THR A 73 -8.53 20.91 -1.85
CA THR A 73 -9.30 21.00 -3.12
C THR A 73 -8.50 21.55 -4.30
N THR A 74 -7.20 21.79 -4.15
CA THR A 74 -6.35 22.23 -5.27
C THR A 74 -6.14 21.09 -6.26
N ALA A 75 -6.77 21.16 -7.42
CA ALA A 75 -6.91 20.03 -8.35
C ALA A 75 -5.63 19.27 -8.71
N THR A 76 -4.50 19.97 -8.89
CA THR A 76 -3.27 19.41 -9.48
C THR A 76 -2.00 19.68 -8.66
N ARG A 77 -2.14 20.13 -7.41
CA ARG A 77 -0.99 20.46 -6.54
C ARG A 77 -1.26 20.00 -5.11
N GLY A 78 -0.21 19.50 -4.47
CA GLY A 78 -0.24 19.06 -3.08
C GLY A 78 0.06 20.18 -2.09
N TRP A 79 -0.53 20.07 -0.91
CA TRP A 79 -0.24 20.90 0.25
C TRP A 79 0.71 20.20 1.23
N THR A 80 1.35 20.96 2.12
CA THR A 80 2.13 20.40 3.22
C THR A 80 1.65 21.00 4.53
N LEU A 81 1.15 20.16 5.44
CA LEU A 81 0.80 20.53 6.80
C LEU A 81 1.80 19.90 7.76
N GLY A 82 2.66 20.74 8.36
CA GLY A 82 3.74 20.29 9.23
C GLY A 82 3.59 20.73 10.67
N GLY A 83 4.67 20.56 11.43
CA GLY A 83 4.77 20.91 12.85
C GLY A 83 5.04 19.70 13.73
N ALA A 84 5.62 19.92 14.91
CA ALA A 84 5.95 18.85 15.85
C ALA A 84 4.77 18.46 16.76
N PHE A 85 3.65 19.19 16.67
CA PHE A 85 2.50 19.05 17.54
C PHE A 85 1.41 18.14 16.96
N THR A 86 0.40 17.85 17.77
CA THR A 86 -0.69 16.94 17.41
C THR A 86 -1.91 17.69 16.89
N LEU A 87 -2.44 17.24 15.76
CA LEU A 87 -3.74 17.62 15.24
C LEU A 87 -4.78 16.55 15.57
N SER A 88 -5.67 16.85 16.50
CA SER A 88 -6.81 15.97 16.80
C SER A 88 -7.94 16.24 15.80
N LEU A 89 -8.39 15.18 15.12
CA LEU A 89 -9.46 15.24 14.11
C LEU A 89 -10.73 14.56 14.62
N GLY A 90 -11.87 15.22 14.40
CA GLY A 90 -13.20 14.64 14.56
C GLY A 90 -13.57 13.62 13.48
N ASP A 91 -14.88 13.39 13.33
CA ASP A 91 -15.42 12.49 12.31
C ASP A 91 -15.34 13.07 10.87
N GLY A 92 -15.13 14.39 10.77
CA GLY A 92 -14.80 15.12 9.57
C GLY A 92 -13.58 14.53 8.84
N GLY A 93 -12.57 14.03 9.56
CA GLY A 93 -11.43 13.33 8.96
C GLY A 93 -10.70 14.15 7.89
N ILE A 94 -10.17 13.50 6.85
CA ILE A 94 -9.42 14.15 5.77
C ILE A 94 -10.08 13.87 4.43
N SER A 95 -10.22 14.90 3.59
CA SER A 95 -10.75 14.76 2.22
C SER A 95 -9.86 15.49 1.23
N THR A 96 -9.42 14.80 0.18
CA THR A 96 -8.81 15.40 -1.01
C THR A 96 -9.73 15.28 -2.24
N ASN A 97 -11.03 15.02 -2.01
CA ASN A 97 -12.02 14.94 -3.08
C ASN A 97 -11.96 16.18 -3.99
N GLY A 98 -11.87 15.94 -5.29
CA GLY A 98 -11.72 16.98 -6.30
C GLY A 98 -10.27 17.21 -6.73
N GLN A 99 -9.28 16.64 -6.04
CA GLN A 99 -7.93 16.53 -6.58
C GLN A 99 -7.84 15.37 -7.58
N THR A 100 -7.12 15.62 -8.67
CA THR A 100 -6.84 14.66 -9.74
C THR A 100 -5.37 14.31 -9.85
N SER A 101 -4.49 15.11 -9.23
CA SER A 101 -3.08 14.82 -9.06
C SER A 101 -2.48 15.67 -7.93
N GLY A 102 -1.33 15.25 -7.42
CA GLY A 102 -0.62 15.94 -6.36
C GLY A 102 -0.20 15.00 -5.24
N THR A 103 0.43 15.57 -4.22
CA THR A 103 0.73 14.85 -2.98
C THR A 103 0.52 15.79 -1.80
N ASN A 104 -0.59 15.62 -1.11
CA ASN A 104 -0.84 16.30 0.15
C ASN A 104 -0.02 15.59 1.24
N THR A 105 0.88 16.30 1.89
CA THR A 105 1.76 15.75 2.94
C THR A 105 1.32 16.27 4.30
N ILE A 106 1.08 15.37 5.24
CA ILE A 106 0.87 15.71 6.65
C ILE A 106 2.01 15.10 7.45
N SER A 107 2.91 15.97 7.94
CA SER A 107 4.04 15.58 8.79
C SER A 107 3.80 15.85 10.26
N ALA A 108 2.78 16.62 10.61
CA ALA A 108 2.29 16.70 11.98
C ALA A 108 1.71 15.36 12.45
N ASN A 109 1.77 15.11 13.76
CA ASN A 109 1.07 13.97 14.34
C ASN A 109 -0.44 14.19 14.24
N VAL A 110 -1.19 13.13 13.96
CA VAL A 110 -2.65 13.16 13.90
C VAL A 110 -3.21 12.27 14.99
N GLN A 111 -4.26 12.73 15.67
CA GLN A 111 -4.99 11.93 16.65
C GLN A 111 -6.45 11.81 16.21
N LEU A 112 -6.94 10.58 16.05
CA LEU A 112 -8.34 10.30 15.79
C LEU A 112 -9.12 10.48 17.09
N ALA A 113 -9.95 11.53 17.16
CA ALA A 113 -10.88 11.78 18.26
C ALA A 113 -12.25 11.14 18.06
N ALA A 114 -12.50 10.62 16.87
CA ALA A 114 -13.65 9.79 16.50
C ALA A 114 -13.22 8.79 15.40
N ALA A 115 -14.06 7.79 15.13
CA ALA A 115 -13.86 6.94 13.95
C ALA A 115 -13.88 7.82 12.70
N SER A 116 -12.88 7.66 11.83
CA SER A 116 -12.63 8.61 10.77
C SER A 116 -12.60 7.93 9.41
N THR A 117 -13.25 8.55 8.43
CA THR A 117 -13.12 8.16 7.02
C THR A 117 -12.26 9.17 6.29
N TRP A 118 -11.17 8.73 5.68
CA TRP A 118 -10.32 9.58 4.84
C TRP A 118 -10.58 9.31 3.38
N LEU A 119 -10.85 10.37 2.62
CA LEU A 119 -11.18 10.31 1.20
C LEU A 119 -10.01 10.88 0.42
N VAL A 120 -9.38 10.08 -0.43
CA VAL A 120 -8.30 10.54 -1.32
C VAL A 120 -8.77 10.44 -2.75
N GLY A 121 -8.84 11.59 -3.43
CA GLY A 121 -9.33 11.71 -4.80
C GLY A 121 -8.57 10.82 -5.80
N THR A 122 -9.27 10.36 -6.84
CA THR A 122 -8.65 9.52 -7.88
C THR A 122 -7.50 10.25 -8.57
N GLY A 123 -6.30 9.66 -8.52
CA GLY A 123 -5.06 10.25 -9.05
C GLY A 123 -4.25 11.08 -8.04
N ASP A 124 -4.83 11.43 -6.88
CA ASP A 124 -4.13 12.13 -5.80
C ASP A 124 -3.43 11.15 -4.83
N THR A 125 -2.48 11.69 -4.05
CA THR A 125 -1.82 11.00 -2.95
C THR A 125 -1.96 11.80 -1.65
N LEU A 126 -2.42 11.14 -0.59
CA LEU A 126 -2.24 11.61 0.79
C LEU A 126 -1.05 10.88 1.41
N LEU A 127 0.00 11.63 1.76
CA LEU A 127 1.20 11.14 2.41
C LEU A 127 1.19 11.52 3.89
N MET A 128 1.10 10.52 4.77
CA MET A 128 1.20 10.67 6.22
C MET A 128 2.59 10.26 6.69
N THR A 129 3.40 11.23 7.10
CA THR A 129 4.71 10.96 7.73
C THR A 129 4.69 11.12 9.24
N GLY A 130 3.77 11.92 9.78
CA GLY A 130 3.49 11.98 11.21
C GLY A 130 2.79 10.72 11.71
N GLN A 131 2.90 10.45 13.01
CA GLN A 131 2.18 9.34 13.64
C GLN A 131 0.67 9.62 13.66
N VAL A 132 -0.12 8.60 13.33
CA VAL A 132 -1.57 8.56 13.57
C VAL A 132 -1.82 7.78 14.86
N SER A 133 -2.50 8.41 15.81
CA SER A 133 -2.91 7.85 17.11
C SER A 133 -4.43 7.97 17.29
N SER A 134 -4.99 7.47 18.38
CA SER A 134 -6.42 7.66 18.70
C SER A 134 -6.65 7.87 20.20
N THR A 135 -7.68 8.64 20.58
CA THR A 135 -8.08 8.81 22.00
C THR A 135 -8.96 7.66 22.52
N GLY A 136 -9.43 6.80 21.63
CA GLY A 136 -10.20 5.59 21.93
C GLY A 136 -9.97 4.51 20.89
N ALA A 137 -10.83 3.49 20.86
CA ALA A 137 -10.80 2.41 19.87
C ALA A 137 -11.33 2.86 18.48
N PHE A 138 -10.96 4.05 18.05
CA PHE A 138 -11.38 4.64 16.79
C PHE A 138 -10.56 4.09 15.63
N GLY A 139 -11.25 3.59 14.62
CA GLY A 139 -10.65 3.06 13.40
C GLY A 139 -10.53 4.09 12.29
N LEU A 140 -9.79 3.71 11.25
CA LEU A 140 -9.61 4.47 10.02
C LEU A 140 -10.24 3.71 8.85
N THR A 141 -11.18 4.35 8.17
CA THR A 141 -11.67 3.89 6.87
C THR A 141 -11.03 4.70 5.76
N PHE A 142 -10.33 4.04 4.84
CA PHE A 142 -9.78 4.68 3.65
C PHE A 142 -10.74 4.49 2.47
N ASN A 143 -11.18 5.63 1.92
CA ASN A 143 -12.15 5.77 0.85
C ASN A 143 -13.50 5.09 1.13
N ASN A 144 -14.43 5.26 0.20
CA ASN A 144 -15.82 4.79 0.31
C ASN A 144 -16.34 4.16 -0.99
N GLY A 145 -15.45 3.69 -1.87
CA GLY A 145 -15.80 3.10 -3.16
C GLY A 145 -15.85 4.07 -4.34
N SER A 146 -15.98 5.39 -4.10
CA SER A 146 -16.08 6.38 -5.20
C SER A 146 -14.74 6.97 -5.64
N ASN A 147 -13.70 6.85 -4.82
CA ASN A 147 -12.35 7.32 -5.16
C ASN A 147 -11.36 6.18 -5.20
N ALA A 148 -10.33 6.32 -6.02
CA ALA A 148 -9.24 5.37 -6.17
C ALA A 148 -7.85 6.03 -5.98
N GLY A 149 -7.75 7.05 -5.13
CA GLY A 149 -6.48 7.70 -4.78
C GLY A 149 -5.52 6.80 -4.00
N THR A 150 -4.36 7.34 -3.65
CA THR A 150 -3.33 6.64 -2.87
C THR A 150 -3.19 7.23 -1.47
N LEU A 151 -3.31 6.39 -0.43
CA LEU A 151 -2.93 6.74 0.93
C LEU A 151 -1.58 6.09 1.25
N LYS A 152 -0.58 6.89 1.63
CA LYS A 152 0.73 6.41 2.09
C LYS A 152 0.86 6.63 3.59
N LEU A 153 1.01 5.55 4.35
CA LEU A 153 1.26 5.58 5.80
C LEU A 153 2.73 5.25 6.06
N ASN A 154 3.52 6.29 6.34
CA ASN A 154 4.96 6.17 6.63
C ASN A 154 5.27 6.33 8.12
N GLY A 155 4.33 6.86 8.91
CA GLY A 155 4.47 6.98 10.37
C GLY A 155 4.32 5.63 11.09
N ALA A 156 4.93 5.51 12.26
CA ALA A 156 4.68 4.42 13.21
C ALA A 156 3.39 4.70 13.98
N ASN A 157 2.28 4.23 13.45
CA ASN A 157 0.92 4.50 13.92
C ASN A 157 0.55 3.65 15.15
N THR A 158 -0.28 4.23 16.03
CA THR A 158 -0.62 3.68 17.35
C THR A 158 -2.11 3.65 17.65
N TYR A 159 -2.97 4.04 16.70
CA TYR A 159 -4.41 3.89 16.87
C TYR A 159 -4.79 2.40 17.02
N THR A 160 -5.79 2.13 17.85
CA THR A 160 -6.15 0.76 18.23
C THR A 160 -7.39 0.21 17.52
N GLY A 161 -8.22 1.09 16.94
CA GLY A 161 -9.31 0.67 16.07
C GLY A 161 -8.79 0.08 14.75
N GLY A 162 -9.66 -0.66 14.04
CA GLY A 162 -9.29 -1.31 12.79
C GLY A 162 -9.05 -0.34 11.62
N THR A 163 -8.34 -0.83 10.61
CA THR A 163 -8.15 -0.15 9.32
C THR A 163 -8.98 -0.85 8.25
N THR A 164 -9.91 -0.12 7.64
CA THR A 164 -10.72 -0.62 6.52
C THR A 164 -10.29 0.09 5.23
N VAL A 165 -9.81 -0.67 4.25
CA VAL A 165 -9.47 -0.15 2.91
C VAL A 165 -10.62 -0.49 1.99
N SER A 166 -11.40 0.52 1.60
CA SER A 166 -12.61 0.32 0.81
C SER A 166 -12.42 0.57 -0.69
N ALA A 167 -11.43 1.39 -1.08
CA ALA A 167 -11.06 1.63 -2.48
C ALA A 167 -9.71 2.34 -2.59
N GLY A 168 -9.08 2.23 -3.76
CA GLY A 168 -7.78 2.85 -4.06
C GLY A 168 -6.60 2.02 -3.54
N THR A 169 -5.46 2.68 -3.36
CA THR A 169 -4.21 2.03 -2.95
C THR A 169 -3.76 2.52 -1.57
N LEU A 170 -3.73 1.63 -0.58
CA LEU A 170 -3.04 1.87 0.69
C LEU A 170 -1.60 1.36 0.58
N LEU A 171 -0.61 2.22 0.73
CA LEU A 171 0.80 1.85 0.82
C LEU A 171 1.29 2.02 2.26
N VAL A 172 1.70 0.91 2.87
CA VAL A 172 2.28 0.86 4.22
C VAL A 172 3.80 0.86 4.10
N ASN A 173 4.42 2.00 4.40
CA ASN A 173 5.85 2.25 4.17
C ASN A 173 6.57 2.78 5.42
N ASN A 174 6.04 2.49 6.60
CA ASN A 174 6.70 2.77 7.85
C ASN A 174 7.99 1.93 7.99
N THR A 175 9.02 2.53 8.58
CA THR A 175 10.32 1.87 8.81
C THR A 175 10.40 1.16 10.17
N SER A 176 9.45 1.45 11.06
CA SER A 176 9.36 0.87 12.40
C SER A 176 7.92 0.88 12.90
N GLY A 177 7.62 0.10 13.93
CA GLY A 177 6.28 -0.01 14.51
C GLY A 177 5.26 -0.57 13.52
N SER A 178 4.00 -0.11 13.61
CA SER A 178 2.93 -0.50 12.69
C SER A 178 2.51 0.66 11.82
N GLY A 179 2.37 0.47 10.51
CA GLY A 179 1.79 1.48 9.63
C GLY A 179 0.27 1.58 9.72
N THR A 180 -0.41 0.63 10.36
CA THR A 180 -1.89 0.60 10.45
C THR A 180 -2.40 0.52 11.88
N GLY A 181 -1.58 0.91 12.87
CA GLY A 181 -1.95 0.74 14.27
C GLY A 181 -2.03 -0.73 14.68
N THR A 182 -2.79 -1.06 15.73
CA THR A 182 -2.84 -2.43 16.29
C THR A 182 -4.14 -3.19 16.02
N GLY A 183 -5.12 -2.54 15.38
CA GLY A 183 -6.41 -3.15 15.07
C GLY A 183 -6.35 -4.12 13.91
N SER A 184 -7.48 -4.77 13.62
CA SER A 184 -7.64 -5.61 12.42
C SER A 184 -7.50 -4.76 11.15
N VAL A 185 -6.94 -5.34 10.09
CA VAL A 185 -6.91 -4.72 8.76
C VAL A 185 -7.86 -5.48 7.84
N THR A 186 -8.71 -4.77 7.12
CA THR A 186 -9.63 -5.36 6.14
C THR A 186 -9.53 -4.62 4.82
N VAL A 187 -9.28 -5.35 3.74
CA VAL A 187 -9.20 -4.82 2.38
C VAL A 187 -10.39 -5.34 1.59
N ASN A 188 -11.18 -4.42 1.03
CA ASN A 188 -12.47 -4.72 0.41
C ASN A 188 -12.52 -4.24 -1.04
N ASN A 189 -13.42 -4.87 -1.80
CA ASN A 189 -13.82 -4.49 -3.15
C ASN A 189 -12.75 -4.73 -4.22
N ALA A 190 -13.25 -5.00 -5.43
CA ALA A 190 -12.41 -5.15 -6.61
C ALA A 190 -11.65 -3.86 -6.95
N GLY A 191 -10.36 -4.01 -7.26
CA GLY A 191 -9.48 -2.90 -7.61
C GLY A 191 -8.86 -2.16 -6.42
N THR A 192 -9.14 -2.60 -5.19
CA THR A 192 -8.48 -2.09 -4.00
C THR A 192 -7.15 -2.79 -3.76
N VAL A 193 -6.10 -2.02 -3.47
CA VAL A 193 -4.74 -2.52 -3.28
C VAL A 193 -4.23 -2.17 -1.88
N LEU A 194 -3.70 -3.18 -1.19
CA LEU A 194 -2.83 -3.01 -0.03
C LEU A 194 -1.41 -3.35 -0.43
N GLY A 195 -0.51 -2.38 -0.40
CA GLY A 195 0.89 -2.58 -0.71
C GLY A 195 1.82 -1.92 0.28
N GLY A 196 3.08 -1.77 -0.12
CA GLY A 196 4.13 -1.15 0.67
C GLY A 196 5.28 -2.09 0.99
N SER A 197 6.34 -1.53 1.59
CA SER A 197 7.51 -2.27 2.08
C SER A 197 7.72 -2.14 3.60
N GLY A 198 6.66 -1.75 4.31
CA GLY A 198 6.66 -1.51 5.74
C GLY A 198 6.15 -2.69 6.55
N ILE A 199 5.62 -2.36 7.74
CA ILE A 199 5.20 -3.32 8.76
C ILE A 199 3.76 -3.03 9.14
N ILE A 200 2.89 -4.02 9.00
CA ILE A 200 1.56 -4.07 9.60
C ILE A 200 1.65 -4.93 10.85
N ASN A 201 1.37 -4.37 12.02
CA ASN A 201 1.31 -5.13 13.27
C ASN A 201 -0.11 -5.08 13.86
N ALA A 202 -0.97 -5.98 13.37
CA ALA A 202 -2.32 -6.21 13.87
C ALA A 202 -2.33 -7.06 15.17
N GLY A 203 -1.17 -7.52 15.66
CA GLY A 203 -1.04 -8.31 16.88
C GLY A 203 -1.88 -9.59 16.84
N ALA A 204 -2.79 -9.76 17.80
CA ALA A 204 -3.71 -10.89 17.86
C ALA A 204 -4.90 -10.78 16.90
N ASN A 205 -5.01 -9.70 16.12
CA ASN A 205 -6.07 -9.49 15.14
C ASN A 205 -5.68 -10.06 13.77
N ASN A 206 -6.67 -10.09 12.87
CA ASN A 206 -6.49 -10.59 11.50
C ASN A 206 -6.20 -9.45 10.51
N VAL A 207 -5.54 -9.84 9.42
CA VAL A 207 -5.54 -9.11 8.14
C VAL A 207 -6.39 -9.91 7.17
N ALA A 208 -7.48 -9.32 6.68
CA ALA A 208 -8.41 -9.99 5.77
C ALA A 208 -8.45 -9.31 4.41
N LEU A 209 -8.31 -10.11 3.35
CA LEU A 209 -8.45 -9.71 1.95
C LEU A 209 -9.74 -10.28 1.40
N ASN A 210 -10.75 -9.41 1.30
CA ASN A 210 -12.06 -9.79 0.77
C ASN A 210 -12.10 -9.71 -0.76
N SER A 211 -13.17 -10.26 -1.32
CA SER A 211 -13.51 -10.30 -2.75
C SER A 211 -12.94 -9.15 -3.60
N GLY A 212 -12.02 -9.50 -4.50
CA GLY A 212 -11.40 -8.62 -5.49
C GLY A 212 -10.25 -7.73 -4.99
N ALA A 213 -9.92 -7.77 -3.69
CA ALA A 213 -8.78 -7.05 -3.14
C ALA A 213 -7.44 -7.67 -3.56
N THR A 214 -6.40 -6.84 -3.61
CA THR A 214 -5.03 -7.26 -3.93
C THR A 214 -4.06 -6.87 -2.82
N ILE A 215 -3.19 -7.78 -2.39
CA ILE A 215 -1.93 -7.46 -1.71
C ILE A 215 -0.84 -7.37 -2.78
N ALA A 216 -0.10 -6.27 -2.80
CA ALA A 216 1.03 -6.05 -3.71
C ALA A 216 2.21 -5.45 -2.90
N PRO A 217 3.12 -6.27 -2.35
CA PRO A 217 4.32 -5.76 -1.69
C PRO A 217 5.11 -4.85 -2.63
N GLY A 218 5.88 -3.92 -2.06
CA GLY A 218 6.59 -2.88 -2.82
C GLY A 218 6.23 -1.46 -2.41
N ALA A 219 7.22 -0.58 -2.27
CA ALA A 219 7.03 0.76 -1.71
C ALA A 219 6.18 1.68 -2.59
N ALA A 220 6.06 1.35 -3.87
CA ALA A 220 5.24 2.00 -4.88
C ALA A 220 4.82 0.95 -5.94
N PRO A 221 3.86 1.27 -6.83
CA PRO A 221 3.52 0.39 -7.95
C PRO A 221 4.76 0.05 -8.79
N ASN A 222 4.89 -1.22 -9.20
CA ASN A 222 6.00 -1.73 -10.01
C ASN A 222 7.37 -1.55 -9.34
N THR A 223 7.45 -1.73 -8.03
CA THR A 223 8.72 -1.73 -7.30
C THR A 223 8.80 -2.97 -6.42
N VAL A 224 9.93 -3.66 -6.49
CA VAL A 224 10.13 -4.85 -5.65
C VAL A 224 10.38 -4.46 -4.20
N GLY A 225 9.68 -5.09 -3.26
CA GLY A 225 9.85 -4.90 -1.83
C GLY A 225 9.19 -5.97 -0.95
N ALA A 226 9.39 -5.85 0.36
CA ALA A 226 8.85 -6.81 1.32
C ALA A 226 7.83 -6.15 2.24
N LEU A 227 6.59 -6.65 2.23
CA LEU A 227 5.55 -6.23 3.18
C LEU A 227 5.53 -7.21 4.35
N THR A 228 5.76 -6.71 5.57
CA THR A 228 5.75 -7.53 6.78
C THR A 228 4.42 -7.41 7.51
N MET A 229 3.82 -8.53 7.90
CA MET A 229 2.56 -8.63 8.61
C MET A 229 2.73 -9.45 9.89
N THR A 230 2.68 -8.76 11.03
CA THR A 230 2.46 -9.37 12.34
C THR A 230 0.96 -9.38 12.63
N ALA A 231 0.33 -10.52 12.42
CA ALA A 231 -1.10 -10.74 12.60
C ALA A 231 -1.35 -12.17 13.05
N ALA A 232 -2.49 -12.44 13.69
CA ALA A 232 -2.88 -13.81 14.02
C ALA A 232 -3.09 -14.64 12.75
N ASN A 233 -3.83 -14.08 11.79
CA ASN A 233 -4.08 -14.70 10.50
C ASN A 233 -4.05 -13.65 9.39
N VAL A 234 -3.42 -13.99 8.26
CA VAL A 234 -3.65 -13.35 6.97
C VAL A 234 -4.58 -14.24 6.17
N ILE A 235 -5.77 -13.73 5.84
CA ILE A 235 -6.87 -14.53 5.31
C ILE A 235 -7.27 -13.98 3.95
N PHE A 236 -7.29 -14.85 2.95
CA PHE A 236 -7.85 -14.57 1.64
C PHE A 236 -9.29 -15.10 1.60
N THR A 237 -10.24 -14.27 1.17
CA THR A 237 -11.69 -14.56 1.11
C THR A 237 -12.25 -14.08 -0.22
N GLY A 238 -11.68 -14.61 -1.31
CA GLY A 238 -12.12 -14.33 -2.67
C GLY A 238 -13.54 -14.85 -2.93
N THR A 239 -14.14 -14.39 -4.03
CA THR A 239 -15.40 -14.95 -4.53
C THR A 239 -15.31 -15.16 -6.03
N SER A 240 -16.20 -15.98 -6.60
CA SER A 240 -16.29 -16.16 -8.05
C SER A 240 -16.32 -14.81 -8.79
N GLY A 241 -15.44 -14.64 -9.78
CA GLY A 241 -15.27 -13.42 -10.56
C GLY A 241 -14.46 -12.29 -9.89
N ASN A 242 -14.24 -12.35 -8.57
CA ASN A 242 -13.55 -11.32 -7.80
C ASN A 242 -12.56 -11.99 -6.82
N LEU A 243 -11.42 -12.42 -7.37
CA LEU A 243 -10.44 -13.22 -6.65
C LEU A 243 -9.64 -12.34 -5.68
N ALA A 244 -9.41 -12.85 -4.46
CA ALA A 244 -8.47 -12.24 -3.53
C ALA A 244 -7.06 -12.54 -4.02
N THR A 245 -6.28 -11.50 -4.34
CA THR A 245 -5.03 -11.67 -5.11
C THR A 245 -3.79 -11.31 -4.29
N LEU A 246 -2.77 -12.16 -4.33
CA LEU A 246 -1.39 -11.78 -4.05
C LEU A 246 -0.70 -11.47 -5.37
N ALA A 247 -0.23 -10.23 -5.54
CA ALA A 247 0.57 -9.80 -6.67
C ALA A 247 2.04 -9.71 -6.23
N ILE A 248 2.93 -10.29 -7.03
CA ILE A 248 4.37 -10.33 -6.81
C ILE A 248 5.06 -9.80 -8.06
N ASP A 249 5.89 -8.78 -7.91
CA ASP A 249 6.79 -8.31 -8.95
C ASP A 249 8.16 -9.01 -8.83
N ILE A 250 8.78 -9.29 -9.97
CA ILE A 250 10.16 -9.78 -10.07
C ILE A 250 10.96 -8.82 -10.94
N THR A 251 12.17 -8.49 -10.49
CA THR A 251 13.15 -7.75 -11.29
C THR A 251 14.54 -8.37 -11.13
N GLY A 252 15.00 -9.03 -12.19
CA GLY A 252 16.33 -9.65 -12.21
C GLY A 252 16.45 -10.78 -11.18
N ALA A 253 17.17 -10.52 -10.09
CA ALA A 253 17.39 -11.47 -8.99
C ALA A 253 16.57 -11.15 -7.74
N THR A 254 15.66 -10.19 -7.81
CA THR A 254 14.85 -9.74 -6.68
C THR A 254 13.38 -9.96 -6.96
N ALA A 255 12.60 -10.26 -5.93
CA ALA A 255 11.17 -10.45 -6.00
C ALA A 255 10.49 -9.82 -4.79
N ASP A 256 9.22 -9.46 -4.96
CA ASP A 256 8.35 -9.11 -3.85
C ASP A 256 8.26 -10.25 -2.84
N ARG A 257 8.07 -9.87 -1.57
CA ARG A 257 7.84 -10.83 -0.49
C ARG A 257 6.72 -10.38 0.42
N LEU A 258 5.77 -11.28 0.68
CA LEU A 258 4.81 -11.16 1.77
C LEU A 258 5.34 -11.95 2.98
N ALA A 259 5.79 -11.25 4.02
CA ALA A 259 6.34 -11.87 5.22
C ALA A 259 5.33 -11.85 6.37
N ILE A 260 4.92 -13.00 6.88
CA ILE A 260 3.85 -13.16 7.87
C ILE A 260 4.42 -13.78 9.15
N THR A 261 4.07 -13.25 10.33
CA THR A 261 4.48 -13.86 11.63
C THR A 261 3.36 -14.62 12.32
N GLY A 262 2.29 -14.95 11.59
CA GLY A 262 1.19 -15.79 12.04
C GLY A 262 0.78 -16.80 10.97
N ASN A 263 -0.50 -17.14 10.94
CA ASN A 263 -1.03 -18.10 9.97
C ASN A 263 -1.32 -17.44 8.63
N LEU A 264 -1.14 -18.20 7.55
CA LEU A 264 -1.64 -17.87 6.22
C LEU A 264 -2.80 -18.81 5.88
N ASN A 265 -3.96 -18.22 5.59
CA ASN A 265 -5.17 -18.96 5.25
C ASN A 265 -5.58 -18.68 3.79
N LEU A 266 -5.39 -19.71 2.96
CA LEU A 266 -5.81 -19.85 1.57
C LEU A 266 -6.83 -21.02 1.44
N SER A 267 -7.63 -21.25 2.48
CA SER A 267 -8.58 -22.38 2.52
C SER A 267 -9.90 -22.07 1.82
N THR A 268 -10.13 -20.80 1.45
CA THR A 268 -11.31 -20.42 0.69
C THR A 268 -11.12 -20.75 -0.78
N LEU A 269 -12.21 -20.77 -1.52
CA LEU A 269 -12.12 -20.78 -2.98
C LEU A 269 -11.89 -19.35 -3.48
N PHE A 270 -11.27 -19.23 -4.66
CA PHE A 270 -11.06 -18.00 -5.41
C PHE A 270 -9.95 -17.08 -4.90
N ASP A 271 -8.90 -17.63 -4.31
CA ASP A 271 -7.64 -16.89 -4.16
C ASP A 271 -6.72 -17.06 -5.37
N ARG A 272 -5.84 -16.08 -5.57
CA ARG A 272 -5.00 -15.98 -6.77
C ARG A 272 -3.60 -15.50 -6.44
N LEU A 273 -2.61 -16.13 -7.06
CA LEU A 273 -1.26 -15.62 -7.16
C LEU A 273 -1.00 -15.11 -8.58
N VAL A 274 -0.56 -13.85 -8.67
CA VAL A 274 -0.07 -13.23 -9.91
C VAL A 274 1.39 -12.87 -9.71
N VAL A 275 2.24 -13.31 -10.63
CA VAL A 275 3.65 -12.95 -10.66
C VAL A 275 3.95 -12.21 -11.97
N THR A 276 4.48 -10.99 -11.87
CA THR A 276 4.82 -10.12 -12.99
C THR A 276 6.33 -9.92 -13.08
N GLU A 277 6.93 -10.13 -14.26
CA GLU A 277 8.33 -9.76 -14.49
C GLU A 277 8.42 -8.29 -14.94
N LEU A 278 8.98 -7.43 -14.08
CA LEU A 278 9.41 -6.08 -14.44
C LEU A 278 10.74 -6.12 -15.22
N ALA A 279 11.58 -7.10 -14.90
CA ALA A 279 12.75 -7.52 -15.66
C ALA A 279 12.91 -9.04 -15.55
N THR A 280 13.51 -9.67 -16.57
CA THR A 280 13.65 -11.13 -16.66
C THR A 280 14.19 -11.73 -15.36
N ALA A 281 13.46 -12.70 -14.83
CA ALA A 281 13.82 -13.48 -13.66
C ALA A 281 15.10 -14.30 -13.93
N THR A 282 16.07 -14.22 -13.02
CA THR A 282 17.39 -14.85 -13.17
C THR A 282 17.69 -15.96 -12.14
N LEU A 283 16.92 -16.06 -11.05
CA LEU A 283 17.11 -17.08 -10.02
C LEU A 283 16.26 -18.33 -10.27
N PRO A 284 16.79 -19.52 -9.91
CA PRO A 284 16.01 -20.76 -9.97
C PRO A 284 14.89 -20.83 -8.91
N ARG A 285 14.90 -19.91 -7.92
CA ARG A 285 13.96 -19.87 -6.81
C ARG A 285 13.80 -18.44 -6.31
N TYR A 286 12.57 -18.04 -6.01
CA TYR A 286 12.22 -16.83 -5.26
C TYR A 286 11.30 -17.18 -4.10
N GLN A 287 11.69 -16.76 -2.90
CA GLN A 287 10.85 -16.87 -1.71
C GLN A 287 9.87 -15.70 -1.68
N ILE A 288 8.63 -15.97 -2.11
CA ILE A 288 7.61 -14.94 -2.33
C ILE A 288 6.69 -14.79 -1.12
N VAL A 289 6.57 -15.83 -0.28
CA VAL A 289 5.86 -15.76 0.99
C VAL A 289 6.64 -16.49 2.08
N THR A 290 6.66 -15.92 3.28
CA THR A 290 7.09 -16.60 4.51
C THR A 290 6.00 -16.50 5.56
N TYR A 291 5.81 -17.53 6.38
CA TYR A 291 4.85 -17.53 7.49
C TYR A 291 5.41 -18.31 8.68
N THR A 292 5.27 -17.82 9.91
CA THR A 292 5.76 -18.56 11.10
C THR A 292 4.70 -19.46 11.75
N GLY A 293 3.42 -19.24 11.42
CA GLY A 293 2.31 -20.10 11.85
C GLY A 293 2.06 -21.26 10.89
N SER A 294 0.79 -21.61 10.69
CA SER A 294 0.38 -22.63 9.72
C SER A 294 0.00 -22.01 8.36
N LEU A 295 0.25 -22.75 7.29
CA LEU A 295 -0.42 -22.57 6.00
C LEU A 295 -1.62 -23.52 5.93
N THR A 296 -2.79 -22.98 5.59
CA THR A 296 -3.98 -23.77 5.27
C THR A 296 -4.39 -23.50 3.83
N GLY A 297 -4.52 -24.55 3.01
CA GLY A 297 -4.88 -24.44 1.60
C GLY A 297 -3.70 -24.10 0.68
N ILE A 298 -4.01 -23.76 -0.58
CA ILE A 298 -3.07 -23.37 -1.64
C ILE A 298 -3.74 -22.33 -2.54
N PHE A 299 -2.97 -21.60 -3.35
CA PHE A 299 -3.55 -20.70 -4.34
C PHE A 299 -4.37 -21.46 -5.39
N ASP A 300 -5.65 -21.10 -5.57
CA ASP A 300 -6.53 -21.74 -6.56
C ASP A 300 -6.21 -21.36 -8.00
N THR A 301 -5.83 -20.10 -8.22
CA THR A 301 -5.54 -19.55 -9.55
C THR A 301 -4.13 -19.01 -9.60
N LEU A 302 -3.40 -19.37 -10.66
CA LEU A 302 -2.01 -18.97 -10.86
C LEU A 302 -1.85 -18.20 -12.17
N THR A 303 -1.12 -17.10 -12.14
CA THR A 303 -0.60 -16.40 -13.33
C THR A 303 0.89 -16.19 -13.12
N LEU A 304 1.72 -17.04 -13.73
CA LEU A 304 3.16 -17.11 -13.47
C LEU A 304 3.97 -16.86 -14.76
N PRO A 305 5.22 -16.39 -14.64
CA PRO A 305 6.18 -16.37 -15.74
C PRO A 305 6.38 -17.76 -16.35
N SER A 306 6.69 -17.80 -17.64
CA SER A 306 6.94 -19.07 -18.34
C SER A 306 8.10 -19.82 -17.72
N GLY A 307 7.92 -21.13 -17.52
CA GLY A 307 8.96 -21.98 -16.94
C GLY A 307 9.04 -21.93 -15.41
N TYR A 308 8.14 -21.22 -14.72
CA TYR A 308 8.06 -21.27 -13.26
C TYR A 308 6.81 -22.00 -12.77
N SER A 309 6.92 -22.60 -11.58
CA SER A 309 5.83 -23.22 -10.82
C SER A 309 5.91 -22.81 -9.35
N ILE A 310 4.87 -23.14 -8.56
CA ILE A 310 4.87 -22.90 -7.12
C ILE A 310 5.27 -24.16 -6.35
N ASP A 311 6.15 -23.99 -5.37
CA ASP A 311 6.55 -25.00 -4.41
C ASP A 311 6.02 -24.64 -3.00
N TYR A 312 5.34 -25.60 -2.38
CA TYR A 312 4.79 -25.54 -1.02
C TYR A 312 5.44 -26.58 -0.10
N SER A 313 6.44 -27.33 -0.58
CA SER A 313 7.02 -28.46 0.15
C SER A 313 7.95 -28.03 1.29
N ILE A 314 8.44 -26.78 1.23
CA ILE A 314 9.31 -26.23 2.27
C ILE A 314 8.43 -25.64 3.38
N PRO A 315 8.60 -26.12 4.62
CA PRO A 315 7.85 -25.58 5.75
C PRO A 315 8.04 -24.06 5.84
N ASN A 316 6.95 -23.36 6.18
CA ASN A 316 6.98 -21.92 6.47
C ASN A 316 7.25 -20.99 5.28
N GLU A 317 7.26 -21.54 4.05
CA GLU A 317 7.53 -20.79 2.83
C GLU A 317 6.53 -21.14 1.70
N ILE A 318 6.36 -20.21 0.77
CA ILE A 318 5.81 -20.48 -0.58
C ILE A 318 6.79 -19.88 -1.56
N ASP A 319 7.24 -20.69 -2.51
CA ASP A 319 8.29 -20.31 -3.43
C ASP A 319 7.86 -20.40 -4.88
N LEU A 320 8.35 -19.45 -5.68
CA LEU A 320 8.34 -19.55 -7.12
C LEU A 320 9.64 -20.25 -7.55
N VAL A 321 9.53 -21.41 -8.20
CA VAL A 321 10.68 -22.22 -8.63
C VAL A 321 10.71 -22.37 -10.14
N GLY A 322 11.88 -22.14 -10.74
CA GLY A 322 12.09 -22.30 -12.17
C GLY A 322 12.22 -23.78 -12.55
N SER A 323 11.92 -24.11 -13.80
CA SER A 323 12.16 -25.42 -14.36
C SER A 323 13.66 -25.70 -14.33
N VAL A 324 14.06 -26.69 -13.53
CA VAL A 324 15.40 -27.27 -13.65
C VAL A 324 15.47 -27.86 -15.07
N PRO A 325 16.45 -27.49 -15.92
CA PRO A 325 16.58 -28.14 -17.22
C PRO A 325 16.75 -29.62 -16.97
N GLU A 326 15.89 -30.46 -17.53
CA GLU A 326 15.99 -31.90 -17.32
C GLU A 326 17.42 -32.37 -17.67
N PRO A 327 18.01 -33.32 -16.92
CA PRO A 327 19.35 -33.82 -17.22
C PRO A 327 19.52 -34.21 -18.69
N ALA A 328 18.45 -34.71 -19.34
CA ALA A 328 18.42 -35.07 -20.76
C ALA A 328 18.74 -33.89 -21.71
N THR A 329 18.36 -32.66 -21.37
CA THR A 329 18.69 -31.45 -22.15
C THR A 329 20.20 -31.17 -22.12
N TRP A 330 20.83 -31.40 -20.97
CA TRP A 330 22.29 -31.32 -20.85
C TRP A 330 22.98 -32.47 -21.57
N PHE A 331 22.48 -33.70 -21.44
CA PHE A 331 23.05 -34.87 -22.13
C PHE A 331 22.96 -34.74 -23.65
N THR A 332 21.84 -34.25 -24.19
CA THR A 332 21.68 -34.04 -25.64
C THR A 332 22.57 -32.91 -26.15
N ALA A 333 22.72 -31.80 -25.43
CA ALA A 333 23.64 -30.73 -25.79
C ALA A 333 25.11 -31.20 -25.84
N VAL A 334 25.53 -32.01 -24.87
CA VAL A 334 26.87 -32.64 -24.85
C VAL A 334 27.03 -33.64 -26.00
N LEU A 335 26.01 -34.44 -26.29
CA LEU A 335 26.05 -35.42 -27.37
C LEU A 335 26.16 -34.76 -28.75
N VAL A 336 25.41 -33.68 -28.97
CA VAL A 336 25.41 -32.92 -30.23
C VAL A 336 26.75 -32.21 -30.42
N THR A 337 27.28 -31.55 -29.40
CA THR A 337 28.61 -30.91 -29.48
C THR A 337 29.71 -31.94 -29.69
N GLY A 338 29.63 -33.10 -29.03
CA GLY A 338 30.53 -34.24 -29.27
C GLY A 338 30.46 -34.75 -30.71
N ALA A 339 29.26 -34.90 -31.28
CA ALA A 339 29.06 -35.32 -32.66
C ALA A 339 29.58 -34.29 -33.67
N VAL A 340 29.37 -33.00 -33.42
CA VAL A 340 29.91 -31.91 -34.25
C VAL A 340 31.44 -31.91 -34.21
N ALA A 341 32.05 -31.97 -33.02
CA ALA A 341 33.50 -32.04 -32.87
C ALA A 341 34.10 -33.27 -33.55
N TRP A 342 33.44 -34.43 -33.42
CA TRP A 342 33.85 -35.66 -34.11
C TRP A 342 33.74 -35.52 -35.64
N SER A 343 32.66 -34.93 -36.14
CA SER A 343 32.46 -34.70 -37.57
C SER A 343 33.51 -33.74 -38.16
N GLN A 344 33.87 -32.68 -37.43
CA GLN A 344 34.90 -31.73 -37.83
C GLN A 344 36.28 -32.39 -37.83
N ARG A 345 36.62 -33.13 -36.77
CA ARG A 345 37.89 -33.88 -36.69
C ARG A 345 38.06 -34.85 -37.86
N ARG A 346 36.98 -35.55 -38.25
CA ARG A 346 36.99 -36.48 -39.39
C ARG A 346 37.15 -35.78 -40.74
N ARG A 347 36.60 -34.57 -40.89
CA ARG A 347 36.80 -33.73 -42.09
C ARG A 347 38.25 -33.22 -42.20
N PHE A 348 38.84 -32.75 -41.11
CA PHE A 348 40.26 -32.36 -41.07
C PHE A 348 41.22 -33.52 -41.34
N ALA A 349 40.93 -34.72 -40.81
CA ALA A 349 41.75 -35.90 -41.08
C ALA A 349 41.72 -36.31 -42.58
N ARG A 350 40.60 -36.10 -43.27
CA ARG A 350 40.46 -36.35 -44.71
C ARG A 350 41.09 -35.27 -45.59
N SER A 351 41.22 -34.04 -45.11
CA SER A 351 41.94 -32.98 -45.86
C SER A 351 43.46 -33.09 -45.75
N LEU A 352 43.97 -33.98 -44.88
CA LEU A 352 45.40 -34.22 -44.65
C LEU A 352 45.91 -35.53 -45.25
N SER A 353 45.07 -36.31 -45.96
CA SER A 353 45.53 -37.49 -46.70
C SER A 353 46.11 -37.07 -48.06
N PRO A 354 47.41 -37.25 -48.33
CA PRO A 354 47.94 -37.15 -49.68
C PRO A 354 47.46 -38.35 -50.51
N PHE A 355 47.31 -38.15 -51.82
CA PHE A 355 47.05 -39.17 -52.82
C PHE A 355 48.03 -40.35 -52.72
#